data_AF-A0AAW1I898-F1
#
_entry.id   AF-A0AAW1I898-F1
#
_cell.length_a   1.000
_cell.length_b   1.000
_cell.length_c   1.000
_cell.angle_alpha   90.00
_cell.angle_beta   90.00
_cell.angle_gamma   90.00
#
_symmetry.space_group_name_H-M   'P 1'
#
loop_
_entity.id
_entity.type
_entity.pdbx_description
1 polymer ?
#
loop_
_entity_poly.entity_id
_entity_poly.type
_entity_poly.pdbx_seq_one_letter_code
_entity_poly.pdbx_strand_id
1 'polypeptide(L)'
;MMVAESRSNALQQGKTVAENVIIVDENVVIPLYNPPHLVKSLRNNLLTKDLQYMQDGVNKTAKWSHMKDAYYIDLSVKLRNMPKLTDMHVLPSKLKKMKVSTCTQVFSQNIASTIDLMARTICDNRAGKATMTEDAEDTADLCSFQDELFDSMNADTSKEKTGKILRRAVTQK
;
A
#
# COMPACT_ATOMS: atom_id res chain seq x y z
N MET A 1 19.07 7.20 -19.56
CA MET A 1 19.81 7.35 -20.83
C MET A 1 18.96 6.88 -22.02
N MET A 2 18.57 5.60 -22.13
CA MET A 2 17.77 5.09 -23.26
C MET A 2 16.39 5.75 -23.47
N VAL A 3 15.60 6.01 -22.43
CA VAL A 3 14.27 6.65 -22.59
C VAL A 3 14.39 8.07 -23.16
N ALA A 4 15.42 8.82 -22.76
CA ALA A 4 15.67 10.16 -23.27
C ALA A 4 16.12 10.15 -24.74
N GLU A 5 16.90 9.14 -25.11
CA GLU A 5 17.43 8.93 -26.46
C GLU A 5 16.34 8.48 -27.45
N SER A 6 15.48 7.53 -27.05
CA SER A 6 14.29 7.13 -27.83
C SER A 6 13.30 8.29 -28.02
N ARG A 7 13.14 9.16 -27.02
CA ARG A 7 12.36 10.40 -27.14
C ARG A 7 12.95 11.35 -28.16
N SER A 8 14.26 11.58 -28.11
CA SER A 8 14.93 12.49 -29.04
C SER A 8 14.76 12.03 -30.49
N ASN A 9 14.91 10.73 -30.76
CA ASN A 9 14.73 10.15 -32.08
C ASN A 9 13.27 10.21 -32.58
N ALA A 10 12.29 10.00 -31.70
CA ALA A 10 10.88 10.05 -32.09
C ALA A 10 10.35 11.48 -32.32
N LEU A 11 10.86 12.46 -31.55
CA LEU A 11 10.59 13.88 -31.77
C LEU A 11 11.18 14.37 -33.11
N GLN A 12 12.37 13.89 -33.49
CA GLN A 12 12.98 14.16 -34.79
C GLN A 12 12.16 13.58 -35.97
N GLN A 13 11.35 12.55 -35.73
CA GLN A 13 10.46 11.94 -36.73
C GLN A 13 9.03 12.50 -36.68
N GLY A 14 8.77 13.56 -35.90
CA GLY A 14 7.46 14.22 -35.83
C GLY A 14 6.36 13.40 -35.11
N LYS A 15 6.73 12.36 -34.35
CA LYS A 15 5.77 11.53 -33.60
C LYS A 15 5.63 12.03 -32.16
N THR A 16 4.39 12.22 -31.70
CA THR A 16 4.08 12.42 -30.28
C THR A 16 4.20 11.08 -29.55
N VAL A 17 5.15 10.99 -28.61
CA VAL A 17 5.37 9.76 -27.81
C VAL A 17 4.74 9.93 -26.43
N ALA A 18 3.97 8.93 -26.00
CA ALA A 18 3.50 8.84 -24.62
C ALA A 18 4.69 8.90 -23.64
N GLU A 19 4.48 9.43 -22.44
CA GLU A 19 5.54 9.50 -21.43
C GLU A 19 6.05 8.09 -21.07
N ASN A 20 7.37 7.94 -20.91
CA ASN A 20 8.04 6.70 -20.51
C ASN A 20 7.90 5.51 -21.47
N VAL A 21 8.01 5.72 -22.77
CA VAL A 21 8.05 4.65 -23.78
C VAL A 21 9.42 4.58 -24.45
N ILE A 22 9.88 3.36 -24.75
CA ILE A 22 11.07 3.08 -25.55
C ILE A 22 10.60 2.44 -26.87
N ILE A 23 11.14 2.88 -28.01
CA ILE A 23 10.84 2.30 -29.32
C ILE A 23 12.07 1.50 -29.78
N VAL A 24 11.89 0.23 -30.12
CA VAL A 24 12.95 -0.66 -30.64
C VAL A 24 12.39 -1.40 -31.85
N ASP A 25 12.98 -1.20 -33.03
CA ASP A 25 12.56 -1.85 -34.29
C ASP A 25 11.04 -1.80 -34.51
N GLU A 26 10.47 -0.59 -34.42
CA GLU A 26 9.02 -0.30 -34.52
C GLU A 26 8.15 -0.86 -33.38
N ASN A 27 8.71 -1.61 -32.44
CA ASN A 27 8.01 -2.11 -31.26
C ASN A 27 8.02 -1.09 -30.13
N VAL A 28 6.87 -0.97 -29.47
CA VAL A 28 6.66 -0.12 -28.30
C VAL A 28 6.96 -0.92 -27.04
N VAL A 29 7.95 -0.47 -26.27
CA VAL A 29 8.34 -1.04 -24.98
C VAL A 29 7.96 -0.08 -23.87
N ILE A 30 7.11 -0.54 -22.95
CA ILE A 30 6.65 0.22 -21.79
C ILE A 30 7.40 -0.28 -20.54
N PRO A 31 8.44 0.41 -20.06
CA PRO A 31 9.07 0.10 -18.79
C PRO A 31 8.08 0.25 -17.62
N LEU A 32 7.95 -0.81 -16.83
CA LEU A 32 7.13 -0.82 -15.60
C LEU A 32 8.03 -0.91 -14.37
N TYR A 33 7.61 -0.21 -13.31
CA TYR A 33 8.23 -0.36 -12.00
C TYR A 33 7.84 -1.69 -11.36
N ASN A 34 8.74 -2.25 -10.55
CA ASN A 34 8.47 -3.49 -9.81
C ASN A 34 7.60 -3.22 -8.57
N PRO A 35 6.31 -3.65 -8.55
CA PRO A 35 5.38 -3.27 -7.48
C PRO A 35 5.79 -3.71 -6.07
N PRO A 36 6.25 -4.97 -5.84
CA PRO A 36 6.86 -5.37 -4.58
C PRO A 36 7.95 -4.43 -4.05
N HIS A 37 8.75 -3.83 -4.93
CA HIS A 37 9.81 -2.92 -4.52
C HIS A 37 9.27 -1.54 -4.15
N LEU A 38 8.24 -1.05 -4.83
CA LEU A 38 7.58 0.21 -4.48
C LEU A 38 6.94 0.15 -3.10
N VAL A 39 6.17 -0.90 -2.79
CA VAL A 39 5.53 -1.06 -1.47
C VAL A 39 6.58 -1.19 -0.36
N LYS A 40 7.68 -1.91 -0.62
CA LYS A 40 8.82 -1.98 0.32
C LYS A 40 9.42 -0.61 0.59
N SER A 41 9.64 0.20 -0.45
CA SER A 41 10.19 1.56 -0.32
C SER A 41 9.24 2.46 0.46
N LEU A 42 7.93 2.40 0.18
CA LEU A 42 6.91 3.14 0.92
C LEU A 42 6.98 2.81 2.42
N ARG A 43 6.93 1.53 2.78
CA ARG A 43 7.02 1.08 4.17
C ARG A 43 8.32 1.54 4.82
N ASN A 44 9.46 1.41 4.14
CA ASN A 44 10.75 1.81 4.70
C ASN A 44 10.80 3.30 5.02
N ASN A 45 10.21 4.15 4.17
CA ASN A 45 10.09 5.57 4.46
C ASN A 45 9.13 5.81 5.63
N LEU A 46 7.96 5.18 5.61
CA LEU A 46 6.93 5.34 6.64
C LEU A 46 7.43 4.96 8.05
N LEU A 47 8.34 3.98 8.16
CA LEU A 47 8.98 3.62 9.43
C LEU A 47 9.72 4.76 10.13
N THR A 48 10.18 5.73 9.36
CA THR A 48 11.09 6.80 9.84
C THR A 48 10.52 8.19 9.65
N LYS A 49 9.46 8.33 8.84
CA LYS A 49 8.88 9.60 8.41
C LYS A 49 7.38 9.43 8.29
N ASP A 50 6.65 10.51 8.53
CA ASP A 50 5.22 10.57 8.21
C ASP A 50 5.05 10.83 6.71
N LEU A 51 4.01 10.24 6.13
CA LEU A 51 3.66 10.43 4.72
C LEU A 51 2.51 11.42 4.61
N GLN A 52 2.80 12.59 4.04
CA GLN A 52 1.77 13.51 3.58
C GLN A 52 1.35 13.14 2.16
N TYR A 53 0.05 13.06 1.92
CA TYR A 53 -0.50 12.74 0.61
C TYR A 53 -1.84 13.43 0.40
N MET A 54 -2.31 13.46 -0.85
CA MET A 54 -3.60 14.02 -1.21
C MET A 54 -4.50 12.92 -1.75
N GLN A 55 -5.74 12.87 -1.29
CA GLN A 55 -6.76 11.94 -1.76
C GLN A 55 -8.08 12.70 -1.87
N ASP A 56 -8.70 12.64 -3.04
CA ASP A 56 -9.97 13.33 -3.33
C ASP A 56 -9.95 14.83 -2.99
N GLY A 57 -8.80 15.48 -3.22
CA GLY A 57 -8.58 16.90 -2.93
C GLY A 57 -8.32 17.23 -1.46
N VAL A 58 -8.28 16.24 -0.58
CA VAL A 58 -8.02 16.40 0.86
C VAL A 58 -6.58 16.02 1.18
N ASN A 59 -5.88 16.88 1.92
CA ASN A 59 -4.55 16.57 2.45
C ASN A 59 -4.68 15.64 3.66
N LYS A 60 -3.93 14.54 3.65
CA LYS A 60 -3.94 13.48 4.66
C LYS A 60 -2.53 13.17 5.12
N THR A 61 -2.38 12.66 6.34
CA THR A 61 -1.10 12.27 6.93
C THR A 61 -1.13 10.85 7.49
N ALA A 62 -0.43 9.93 6.83
CA ALA A 62 -0.26 8.59 7.35
C ALA A 62 1.00 8.47 8.22
N LYS A 63 0.90 7.74 9.33
CA LYS A 63 1.98 7.59 10.31
C LYS A 63 2.19 6.14 10.69
N TRP A 64 3.44 5.72 10.84
CA TRP A 64 3.74 4.38 11.38
C TRP A 64 3.37 4.23 12.85
N SER A 65 3.27 5.34 13.60
CA SER A 65 2.74 5.33 14.98
C SER A 65 1.34 4.75 15.03
N HIS A 66 0.43 5.15 14.14
CA HIS A 66 -0.94 4.63 14.11
C HIS A 66 -0.96 3.10 13.92
N MET A 67 -0.10 2.56 13.05
CA MET A 67 0.02 1.10 12.89
C MET A 67 0.53 0.39 14.15
N LYS A 68 1.47 1.01 14.87
CA LYS A 68 1.97 0.49 16.17
C LYS A 68 0.87 0.51 17.22
N ASP A 69 0.13 1.61 17.33
CA ASP A 69 -0.92 1.78 18.32
C ASP A 69 -2.06 0.78 18.08
N ALA A 70 -2.51 0.65 16.84
CA ALA A 70 -3.50 -0.36 16.44
C ALA A 70 -3.03 -1.78 16.79
N TYR A 71 -1.76 -2.10 16.53
CA TYR A 71 -1.18 -3.40 16.86
C TYR A 71 -1.20 -3.68 18.37
N TYR A 72 -0.85 -2.70 19.21
CA TYR A 72 -0.86 -2.86 20.66
C TYR A 72 -2.28 -2.95 21.24
N ILE A 73 -3.21 -2.16 20.71
CA ILE A 73 -4.63 -2.25 21.08
C ILE A 73 -5.15 -3.65 20.73
N ASP A 74 -4.88 -4.14 19.52
CA ASP A 74 -5.28 -5.49 19.09
C ASP A 74 -4.62 -6.61 19.91
N LEU A 75 -3.38 -6.44 20.36
CA LEU A 75 -2.72 -7.42 21.23
C LEU A 75 -3.35 -7.51 22.63
N SER A 76 -4.01 -6.44 23.09
CA SER A 76 -4.59 -6.37 24.44
C SER A 76 -5.96 -7.08 24.57
N VAL A 77 -6.58 -7.45 23.46
CA VAL A 77 -7.87 -8.16 23.42
C VAL A 77 -7.68 -9.67 23.29
N LYS A 78 -8.63 -10.45 23.83
CA LYS A 78 -8.55 -11.94 23.81
C LYS A 78 -8.62 -12.51 22.39
N LEU A 79 -9.51 -11.96 21.57
CA LEU A 79 -9.73 -12.35 20.19
C LEU A 79 -9.27 -11.20 19.30
N ARG A 80 -8.16 -11.43 18.59
CA ARG A 80 -7.49 -10.41 17.79
C ARG A 80 -8.21 -10.22 16.44
N ASN A 81 -8.41 -8.98 16.04
CA ASN A 81 -8.85 -8.57 14.71
C ASN A 81 -7.69 -8.67 13.70
N MET A 82 -6.44 -8.51 14.14
CA MET A 82 -5.24 -8.57 13.29
C MET A 82 -4.32 -9.75 13.64
N PRO A 83 -4.79 -11.01 13.68
CA PRO A 83 -4.04 -12.15 14.20
C PRO A 83 -2.78 -12.49 13.38
N LYS A 84 -2.73 -12.08 12.10
CA LYS A 84 -1.56 -12.26 11.23
C LYS A 84 -0.42 -11.29 11.55
N LEU A 85 -0.73 -10.14 12.14
CA LEU A 85 0.30 -9.20 12.56
C LEU A 85 1.01 -9.73 13.81
N THR A 86 2.33 -9.67 13.71
CA THR A 86 3.29 -10.02 14.76
C THR A 86 4.32 -8.92 14.86
N ASP A 87 5.14 -8.94 15.91
CA ASP A 87 6.29 -8.07 16.08
C ASP A 87 7.13 -7.86 14.81
N MET A 88 7.31 -8.91 14.00
CA MET A 88 8.09 -8.86 12.77
C MET A 88 7.50 -7.97 11.67
N HIS A 89 6.24 -7.55 11.82
CA HIS A 89 5.52 -6.67 10.89
C HIS A 89 5.60 -5.20 11.31
N VAL A 90 5.62 -4.93 12.61
CA VAL A 90 5.33 -3.60 13.16
C VAL A 90 6.53 -3.00 13.88
N LEU A 91 7.30 -3.79 14.63
CA LEU A 91 8.38 -3.29 15.48
C LEU A 91 9.66 -3.09 14.65
N PRO A 92 10.21 -1.86 14.53
CA PRO A 92 11.39 -1.59 13.72
C PRO A 92 12.60 -2.47 14.05
N SER A 93 12.77 -2.82 15.32
CA SER A 93 13.87 -3.68 15.81
C SER A 93 13.72 -5.15 15.40
N LYS A 94 12.51 -5.62 15.08
CA LYS A 94 12.20 -7.02 14.74
C LYS A 94 11.76 -7.19 13.28
N LEU A 95 11.67 -6.10 12.53
CA LEU A 95 11.20 -6.07 11.15
C LEU A 95 12.08 -6.91 10.21
N LYS A 96 11.44 -7.82 9.48
CA LYS A 96 12.08 -8.49 8.34
C LYS A 96 12.08 -7.59 7.11
N LYS A 97 12.98 -6.59 7.07
CA LYS A 97 13.00 -5.52 6.04
C LYS A 97 12.96 -6.02 4.59
N MET A 98 13.54 -7.17 4.28
CA MET A 98 13.54 -7.70 2.90
C MET A 98 12.33 -8.56 2.55
N LYS A 99 11.53 -8.98 3.53
CA LYS A 99 10.41 -9.91 3.31
C LYS A 99 9.17 -9.15 2.81
N VAL A 100 8.95 -9.20 1.50
CA VAL A 100 7.81 -8.54 0.82
C VAL A 100 6.48 -8.95 1.43
N SER A 101 6.27 -10.23 1.74
CA SER A 101 4.98 -10.70 2.27
C SER A 101 4.62 -10.03 3.61
N THR A 102 5.61 -9.78 4.46
CA THR A 102 5.42 -9.07 5.73
C THR A 102 5.08 -7.60 5.48
N CYS A 103 5.71 -6.99 4.47
CA CYS A 103 5.43 -5.62 4.06
C CYS A 103 4.01 -5.45 3.52
N THR A 104 3.55 -6.35 2.63
CA THR A 104 2.23 -6.28 2.02
C THR A 104 1.11 -6.59 3.02
N GLN A 105 1.37 -7.47 4.01
CA GLN A 105 0.40 -7.77 5.07
C GLN A 105 0.07 -6.57 5.97
N VAL A 106 1.04 -5.64 6.17
CA VAL A 106 0.82 -4.42 6.96
C VAL A 106 -0.16 -3.48 6.26
N PHE A 107 -0.12 -3.40 4.94
CA PHE A 107 -1.05 -2.59 4.14
C PHE A 107 -2.23 -3.41 3.64
N SER A 108 -2.74 -4.38 4.40
CA SER A 108 -3.88 -5.18 3.92
C SER A 108 -5.21 -4.58 4.34
N GLN A 109 -6.28 -4.89 3.58
CA GLN A 109 -7.63 -4.41 3.87
C GLN A 109 -8.07 -4.65 5.32
N ASN A 110 -7.71 -5.80 5.90
CA ASN A 110 -8.06 -6.13 7.28
C ASN A 110 -7.39 -5.19 8.30
N ILE A 111 -6.18 -4.72 8.00
CA ILE A 111 -5.48 -3.74 8.85
C ILE A 111 -6.13 -2.37 8.69
N ALA A 112 -6.42 -1.96 7.45
CA ALA A 112 -7.12 -0.71 7.15
C ALA A 112 -8.45 -0.62 7.91
N SER A 113 -9.32 -1.63 7.77
CA SER A 113 -10.63 -1.65 8.42
C SER A 113 -10.54 -1.67 9.95
N THR A 114 -9.50 -2.31 10.51
CA THR A 114 -9.31 -2.34 11.96
C THR A 114 -8.86 -0.98 12.49
N ILE A 115 -7.93 -0.31 11.80
CA ILE A 115 -7.48 1.04 12.16
C ILE A 115 -8.64 2.03 12.07
N ASP A 116 -9.40 2.01 10.97
CA ASP A 116 -10.57 2.90 10.79
C ASP A 116 -11.60 2.71 11.90
N LEU A 117 -11.92 1.46 12.26
CA LEU A 117 -12.82 1.16 13.37
C LEU A 117 -12.30 1.71 14.71
N MET A 118 -11.00 1.53 14.99
CA MET A 118 -10.37 2.00 16.23
C MET A 118 -10.23 3.52 16.32
N ALA A 119 -10.21 4.22 15.18
CA ALA A 119 -10.19 5.68 15.10
C ALA A 119 -11.60 6.26 15.34
N ARG A 120 -12.63 5.61 14.81
CA ARG A 120 -14.03 6.09 14.91
C ARG A 120 -14.75 5.68 16.19
N THR A 121 -14.24 4.69 16.92
CA THR A 121 -14.95 4.11 18.07
C THR A 121 -14.07 3.94 19.29
N ILE A 122 -14.72 3.90 20.46
CA ILE A 122 -14.07 3.53 21.71
C ILE A 122 -13.98 2.02 21.78
N CYS A 123 -12.76 1.48 21.75
CA CYS A 123 -12.51 0.06 21.90
C CYS A 123 -12.22 -0.25 23.36
N ASP A 124 -13.06 -1.05 24.01
CA ASP A 124 -12.75 -1.58 25.33
C ASP A 124 -11.64 -2.64 25.23
N ASN A 125 -10.62 -2.52 26.07
CA ASN A 125 -9.58 -3.53 26.23
C ASN A 125 -9.37 -3.90 27.71
N ARG A 126 -8.49 -4.87 27.95
CA ARG A 126 -8.21 -5.36 29.32
C ARG A 126 -7.64 -4.32 30.27
N ALA A 127 -7.09 -3.22 29.75
CA ALA A 127 -6.53 -2.11 30.51
C ALA A 127 -7.49 -0.89 30.60
N GLY A 128 -8.65 -0.93 29.94
CA GLY A 128 -9.64 0.15 29.93
C GLY A 128 -10.12 0.51 28.51
N LYS A 129 -10.69 1.71 28.36
CA LYS A 129 -11.07 2.27 27.05
C LYS A 129 -9.82 2.70 26.29
N ALA A 130 -9.63 2.16 25.09
CA ALA A 130 -8.58 2.58 24.15
C ALA A 130 -9.20 3.08 22.86
N THR A 131 -8.79 4.27 22.45
CA THR A 131 -9.20 4.92 21.20
C THR A 131 -7.94 5.36 20.50
N MET A 132 -7.89 5.14 19.19
CA MET A 132 -6.87 5.78 18.35
C MET A 132 -7.28 7.23 18.10
N THR A 133 -6.30 8.08 17.83
CA THR A 133 -6.58 9.44 17.41
C THR A 133 -7.34 9.44 16.08
N GLU A 134 -8.24 10.42 15.88
CA GLU A 134 -9.07 10.52 14.66
C GLU A 134 -8.22 10.62 13.38
N ASP A 135 -7.01 11.20 13.46
CA ASP A 135 -6.06 11.27 12.34
C ASP A 135 -5.48 9.89 11.94
N ALA A 136 -5.80 8.82 12.66
CA ALA A 136 -5.51 7.46 12.22
C ALA A 136 -6.35 7.01 11.01
N GLU A 137 -7.50 7.65 10.75
CA GLU A 137 -8.31 7.41 9.55
C GLU A 137 -7.48 7.60 8.26
N ASP A 138 -6.63 8.63 8.22
CA ASP A 138 -5.70 8.85 7.11
C ASP A 138 -4.74 7.65 6.89
N THR A 139 -4.32 6.99 7.97
CA THR A 139 -3.46 5.80 7.83
C THR A 139 -4.25 4.59 7.33
N ALA A 140 -5.52 4.45 7.74
CA ALA A 140 -6.40 3.41 7.23
C ALA A 140 -6.64 3.58 5.72
N ASP A 141 -6.89 4.81 5.27
CA ASP A 141 -7.10 5.13 3.86
C ASP A 141 -5.88 4.80 3.01
N LEU A 142 -4.67 5.17 3.46
CA LEU A 142 -3.44 4.78 2.79
C LEU A 142 -3.32 3.25 2.67
N CYS A 143 -3.65 2.51 3.74
CA CYS A 143 -3.58 1.05 3.72
C CYS A 143 -4.56 0.44 2.72
N SER A 144 -5.81 0.92 2.69
CA SER A 144 -6.83 0.47 1.73
C SER A 144 -6.37 0.74 0.31
N PHE A 145 -5.88 1.95 0.03
CA PHE A 145 -5.35 2.31 -1.28
C PHE A 145 -4.19 1.42 -1.71
N GLN A 146 -3.23 1.16 -0.82
CA GLN A 146 -2.07 0.32 -1.14
C GLN A 146 -2.44 -1.16 -1.35
N ASP A 147 -3.40 -1.67 -0.57
CA ASP A 147 -3.95 -3.02 -0.75
C ASP A 147 -4.56 -3.20 -2.15
N GLU A 148 -5.42 -2.27 -2.53
CA GLU A 148 -6.09 -2.23 -3.84
C GLU A 148 -5.09 -2.08 -4.99
N LEU A 149 -4.17 -1.12 -4.87
CA LEU A 149 -3.15 -0.85 -5.86
C LEU A 149 -2.23 -2.07 -6.06
N PHE A 150 -1.77 -2.69 -4.97
CA PHE A 150 -0.92 -3.87 -5.07
C PHE A 150 -1.66 -5.06 -5.68
N ASP A 151 -2.92 -5.28 -5.29
CA ASP A 151 -3.75 -6.34 -5.85
C ASP A 151 -3.99 -6.14 -7.36
N SER A 152 -4.16 -4.90 -7.83
CA SER A 152 -4.34 -4.56 -9.25
C SER A 152 -3.13 -4.92 -10.13
N MET A 153 -1.93 -4.89 -9.55
CA MET A 153 -0.68 -5.18 -10.26
C MET A 153 -0.17 -6.61 -10.05
N ASN A 154 -0.76 -7.36 -9.11
CA ASN A 154 -0.33 -8.70 -8.72
C ASN A 154 -1.50 -9.69 -8.73
N ALA A 155 -2.44 -9.48 -9.66
CA ALA A 155 -3.58 -10.36 -9.92
C ALA A 155 -3.12 -11.67 -10.58
N ASP A 156 -3.50 -12.81 -10.01
CA ASP A 156 -3.21 -14.15 -10.53
C ASP A 156 -4.46 -15.02 -10.70
N THR A 157 -5.65 -14.46 -10.45
CA THR A 157 -6.91 -15.20 -10.47
C THR A 157 -7.80 -14.80 -11.65
N SER A 158 -8.48 -15.78 -12.26
CA SER A 158 -9.49 -15.51 -13.31
C SER A 158 -10.88 -15.21 -12.74
N LYS A 159 -11.14 -15.64 -11.49
CA LYS A 159 -12.40 -15.44 -10.80
C LYS A 159 -12.34 -14.24 -9.89
N GLU A 160 -13.42 -13.49 -9.83
CA GLU A 160 -13.57 -12.41 -8.87
C GLU A 160 -13.66 -12.99 -7.45
N LYS A 161 -12.90 -12.40 -6.53
CA LYS A 161 -12.95 -12.75 -5.11
C LYS A 161 -13.70 -11.64 -4.39
N THR A 162 -14.70 -12.00 -3.59
CA THR A 162 -15.49 -11.04 -2.79
C THR A 162 -14.58 -10.13 -1.97
N GLY A 163 -14.78 -8.82 -2.08
CA GLY A 163 -13.97 -7.81 -1.41
C GLY A 163 -12.54 -7.63 -1.97
N LYS A 164 -12.19 -8.32 -3.06
CA LYS A 164 -10.86 -8.34 -3.68
C LYS A 164 -10.96 -8.34 -5.21
N ILE A 165 -11.78 -7.43 -5.74
CA ILE A 165 -12.14 -7.37 -7.17
C ILE A 165 -10.93 -7.15 -8.08
N LEU A 166 -9.92 -6.42 -7.60
CA LEU A 166 -8.72 -6.06 -8.35
C LEU A 166 -7.71 -7.22 -8.49
N ARG A 167 -7.92 -8.35 -7.80
CA ARG A 167 -7.09 -9.57 -7.96
C ARG A 167 -7.45 -10.39 -9.19
N ARG A 168 -8.43 -9.95 -9.97
CA ARG A 168 -8.85 -10.62 -11.20
C ARG A 168 -8.00 -10.17 -12.38
N ALA A 169 -7.59 -11.12 -13.22
CA ALA A 169 -6.98 -10.82 -14.51
C ALA A 169 -7.90 -9.95 -15.37
N VAL A 170 -7.31 -9.01 -16.11
CA VAL A 170 -8.04 -8.24 -17.12
C VAL A 170 -8.39 -9.18 -18.27
N THR A 171 -9.68 -9.42 -18.48
CA THR A 171 -10.19 -10.20 -19.60
C THR A 171 -10.69 -9.24 -20.69
N GLN A 172 -10.43 -9.57 -21.96
CA GLN A 172 -11.10 -8.89 -23.06
C GLN A 172 -12.61 -9.08 -22.93
N LYS A 173 -13.38 -8.03 -23.18
CA LYS A 173 -14.85 -8.10 -23.24
C LYS A 173 -15.30 -8.77 -24.53
#